data_AF-A0A6I0GXJ9-F1
#
_entry.id   AF-A0A6I0GXJ9-F1
#
_cell.length_a   1.000
_cell.length_b   1.000
_cell.length_c   1.000
_cell.angle_alpha   90.00
_cell.angle_beta   90.00
_cell.angle_gamma   90.00
#
_symmetry.space_group_name_H-M   'P 1'
#
loop_
_entity.id
_entity.type
_entity.pdbx_description
1 polymer ?
#
loop_
_entity_poly.entity_id
_entity_poly.type
_entity_poly.pdbx_seq_one_letter_code
_entity_poly.pdbx_strand_id
1 'polypeptide(L)' 'MRKELGKWLMDIAKYITTAVVLTSIFGDVQEKWIIYLGGSLAIVITLLAGLWLVNDKKKG' A
#
# COMPACT_ATOMS: atom_id res chain seq x y z
N MET A 1 -9.36 12.88 -12.65
CA MET A 1 -8.97 13.23 -11.26
C MET A 1 -9.18 12.11 -10.25
N ARG A 2 -10.39 11.74 -9.78
CA ARG A 2 -10.55 10.70 -8.72
C ARG A 2 -10.04 9.29 -9.10
N LYS A 3 -10.28 8.85 -10.35
CA LYS A 3 -9.72 7.58 -10.86
C LYS A 3 -8.20 7.59 -11.00
N GLU A 4 -7.60 8.73 -11.32
CA GLU A 4 -6.14 8.86 -11.41
C GLU A 4 -5.50 8.84 -10.03
N LEU A 5 -6.11 9.51 -9.05
CA LEU A 5 -5.70 9.40 -7.65
C LEU A 5 -5.79 7.97 -7.13
N GLY A 6 -6.85 7.24 -7.49
CA GLY A 6 -7.00 5.84 -7.08
C GLY A 6 -5.96 4.91 -7.72
N LYS A 7 -5.64 5.12 -9.01
CA LYS A 7 -4.52 4.44 -9.68
C LYS A 7 -3.17 4.79 -9.05
N TRP A 8 -2.94 6.06 -8.74
CA TRP A 8 -1.74 6.55 -8.06
C TRP A 8 -1.56 5.94 -6.67
N LEU A 9 -2.64 5.82 -5.89
CA LEU A 9 -2.63 5.11 -4.60
C LEU A 9 -2.27 3.63 -4.77
N MET A 10 -2.77 2.98 -5.83
CA MET A 10 -2.41 1.60 -6.16
C MET A 10 -0.91 1.45 -6.50
N ASP A 11 -0.29 2.44 -7.15
CA ASP A 11 1.15 2.43 -7.40
C ASP A 11 1.97 2.70 -6.13
N ILE A 12 1.49 3.58 -5.24
CA ILE A 12 2.10 3.78 -3.92
C ILE A 12 2.11 2.47 -3.11
N ALA A 13 1.00 1.72 -3.10
CA ALA A 13 0.94 0.45 -2.40
C ALA A 13 2.02 -0.54 -2.88
N LYS A 14 2.31 -0.56 -4.19
CA LYS A 14 3.41 -1.37 -4.74
C LYS A 14 4.77 -0.90 -4.23
N TYR A 15 5.03 0.41 -4.21
CA TYR A 15 6.29 0.94 -3.69
C TYR A 15 6.50 0.66 -2.21
N ILE A 16 5.44 0.80 -1.39
CA ILE A 16 5.48 0.43 0.03
C ILE A 16 5.76 -1.07 0.17
N THR A 17 5.11 -1.91 -0.65
CA THR A 17 5.37 -3.37 -0.65
C THR A 17 6.83 -3.66 -0.95
N THR A 18 7.42 -3.04 -1.97
CA THR A 18 8.83 -3.20 -2.29
C THR A 18 9.74 -2.74 -1.15
N ALA A 19 9.45 -1.61 -0.51
CA ALA A 19 10.22 -1.12 0.63
C ALA A 19 10.15 -2.08 1.83
N VAL A 20 8.97 -2.63 2.12
CA VAL A 20 8.77 -3.63 3.18
C VAL A 20 9.53 -4.92 2.88
N VAL A 21 9.48 -5.40 1.64
CA VAL A 21 10.22 -6.61 1.20
C VAL A 21 11.73 -6.39 1.27
N LEU A 22 12.23 -5.26 0.76
CA LEU A 22 13.66 -4.93 0.83
C LEU A 22 14.14 -4.81 2.28
N THR A 23 13.35 -4.15 3.14
CA THR A 23 13.69 -4.02 4.56
C THR A 23 13.56 -5.36 5.30
N SER A 24 12.69 -6.26 4.84
CA SER A 24 12.56 -7.62 5.36
C SER A 24 13.79 -8.48 5.04
N ILE A 25 14.35 -8.36 3.82
CA ILE A 25 15.49 -9.14 3.35
C ILE A 25 16.83 -8.54 3.83
N PHE A 26 16.98 -7.22 3.74
CA PHE A 26 18.24 -6.52 3.98
C PHE A 26 18.29 -5.71 5.28
N GLY A 27 17.14 -5.49 5.93
CA GLY A 27 17.06 -4.69 7.16
C GLY A 27 17.33 -5.54 8.39
N ASP A 28 18.47 -5.30 9.04
CA ASP A 28 18.70 -5.76 10.41
C ASP A 28 18.03 -4.80 11.41
N VAL A 29 16.70 -4.74 11.35
CA VAL A 29 15.91 -3.89 12.24
C VAL A 29 15.51 -4.72 13.46
N GLN A 30 15.80 -4.25 14.68
CA GLN A 30 15.47 -4.97 15.92
C GLN A 30 13.95 -5.22 16.06
N GLU A 31 13.13 -4.31 15.55
CA GLU A 31 11.67 -4.34 15.63
C GLU A 31 11.03 -4.82 14.32
N LYS A 32 11.48 -5.95 13.75
CA LYS A 32 10.97 -6.48 12.46
C LYS A 32 9.45 -6.64 12.45
N TRP A 33 8.86 -6.96 13.59
CA TRP A 33 7.41 -7.09 13.79
C TRP A 33 6.65 -5.79 13.44
N ILE A 34 7.20 -4.61 13.78
CA ILE A 34 6.58 -3.32 13.49
C ILE A 34 6.54 -3.07 11.98
N ILE A 35 7.58 -3.49 11.26
CA ILE A 35 7.67 -3.32 9.80
C ILE A 35 6.66 -4.22 9.10
N TYR A 36 6.52 -5.47 9.54
CA TYR A 36 5.52 -6.37 8.97
C TYR A 36 4.09 -5.92 9.29
N LEU A 37 3.81 -5.58 10.55
CA LEU A 37 2.46 -5.20 10.97
C LEU A 37 2.07 -3.83 10.41
N GLY A 38 2.93 -2.83 10.57
CA GLY A 38 2.73 -1.47 10.07
C GLY A 38 2.76 -1.39 8.55
N GLY A 39 3.68 -2.10 7.90
CA GLY A 39 3.75 -2.21 6.45
C GLY A 39 2.53 -2.90 5.86
N SER A 40 2.09 -4.02 6.44
CA SER A 40 0.87 -4.72 6.00
C SER A 40 -0.37 -3.84 6.17
N LEU A 41 -0.55 -3.17 7.31
CA LEU A 41 -1.63 -2.21 7.54
C LEU A 41 -1.62 -1.07 6.52
N ALA A 42 -0.46 -0.46 6.28
CA ALA A 42 -0.32 0.63 5.32
C ALA A 42 -0.68 0.18 3.89
N ILE A 43 -0.23 -1.01 3.47
CA ILE A 43 -0.56 -1.58 2.17
C ILE A 43 -2.07 -1.83 2.05
N VAL A 44 -2.69 -2.46 3.06
CA VAL A 44 -4.13 -2.77 3.06
C VAL A 44 -4.96 -1.49 3.01
N ILE A 45 -4.66 -0.49 3.84
CA ILE A 45 -5.38 0.79 3.86
C ILE A 45 -5.23 1.51 2.51
N THR A 46 -4.02 1.56 1.97
CA THR A 46 -3.74 2.26 0.70
C THR A 46 -4.41 1.57 -0.48
N LEU A 47 -4.42 0.22 -0.51
CA LEU A 47 -5.14 -0.56 -1.51
C LEU A 47 -6.64 -0.39 -1.36
N LEU A 48 -7.21 -0.48 -0.15
CA LEU A 48 -8.65 -0.30 0.08
C LEU A 48 -9.10 1.11 -0.32
N ALA A 49 -8.36 2.15 0.06
CA ALA A 49 -8.65 3.52 -0.33
C ALA A 49 -8.52 3.72 -1.84
N GLY A 50 -7.46 3.18 -2.45
CA GLY A 50 -7.24 3.23 -3.90
C GLY A 50 -8.33 2.51 -4.68
N LEU A 51 -8.72 1.29 -4.26
CA LEU A 51 -9.78 0.52 -4.88
C LEU A 51 -11.13 1.19 -4.73
N TRP A 52 -11.50 1.64 -3.52
CA TRP A 52 -12.75 2.34 -3.27
C TRP A 52 -12.88 3.57 -4.17
N LEU A 53 -11.82 4.38 -4.27
CA LEU A 53 -11.79 5.58 -5.11
C LEU A 53 -11.87 5.28 -6.62
N VAL A 54 -11.37 4.12 -7.07
CA VAL A 54 -11.51 3.65 -8.47
C VAL A 54 -12.90 3.05 -8.73
N ASN A 55 -13.46 2.31 -7.77
CA ASN A 55 -14.68 1.52 -7.90
C ASN A 55 -15.96 2.36 -7.74
N ASP A 56 -15.88 3.54 -7.12
CA ASP A 56 -16.97 4.52 -6.97
C ASP A 56 -17.62 4.96 -8.31
N LYS A 57 -16.96 4.67 -9.44
CA LYS A 57 -17.45 4.96 -10.81
C LYS A 57 -17.85 3.74 -11.64
N LYS A 58 -17.92 2.53 -11.07
CA LYS A 58 -18.41 1.33 -11.80
C LYS A 58 -19.91 1.08 -11.62
N LYS A 59 -20.61 1.92 -10.83
CA LYS A 59 -22.07 1.90 -10.60
C LYS A 59 -22.82 3.07 -11.26
N GLY A 60 -22.28 3.68 -12.31
CA GLY A 60 -22.96 4.71 -13.12
C GLY A 60 -22.80 4.42 -14.59
#